data_AF-A0A8S1PZU2-F1
#
_entry.id   AF-A0A8S1PZU2-F1
#
_cell.length_a   1.000
_cell.length_b   1.000
_cell.length_c   1.000
_cell.angle_alpha   90.00
_cell.angle_beta   90.00
_cell.angle_gamma   90.00
#
_symmetry.space_group_name_H-M   'P 1'
#
loop_
_entity.id
_entity.type
_entity.pdbx_description
1 polymer ?
#
loop_
_entity_poly.entity_id
_entity_poly.type
_entity_poly.pdbx_seq_one_letter_code
_entity_poly.pdbx_strand_id
1 'polypeptide(L)'
;MFIESVDHSTPRTIGDHEKPEFNIKINYKLEVRKCHLLQQFLRYQVENTQKSIVKLGKKLSNDEVKNKRISRKNSFTKPFKCSNCSHTYSSKAALKQHLKFKHFEDHTPLTQPLDLQKVLVEPLSQI
;
A
#
# COMPACT_ATOMS: atom_id res chain seq x y z
N MET A 1 -43.84 53.59 60.89
CA MET A 1 -43.01 53.02 59.80
C MET A 1 -41.58 53.07 60.29
N PHE A 2 -41.03 51.94 60.72
CA PHE A 2 -39.62 51.81 61.10
C PHE A 2 -38.97 50.92 60.04
N ILE A 3 -37.98 51.49 59.34
CA ILE A 3 -37.15 50.78 58.38
C ILE A 3 -36.10 50.07 59.23
N GLU A 4 -36.19 48.75 59.38
CA GLU A 4 -35.11 47.97 59.99
C GLU A 4 -33.99 47.78 58.99
N SER A 5 -32.83 48.28 59.38
CA SER A 5 -31.56 48.31 58.67
C SER A 5 -31.10 46.91 58.27
N VAL A 6 -30.73 46.73 57.00
CA VAL A 6 -30.05 45.52 56.54
C VAL A 6 -28.59 45.63 56.97
N ASP A 7 -28.19 44.86 57.98
CA ASP A 7 -26.78 44.77 58.40
C ASP A 7 -25.94 44.10 57.32
N HIS A 8 -25.26 44.91 56.53
CA HIS A 8 -24.18 44.50 55.63
C HIS A 8 -22.88 44.36 56.41
N SER A 9 -22.74 43.35 57.28
CA SER A 9 -21.45 43.05 57.93
C SER A 9 -21.35 41.63 58.47
N THR A 10 -21.24 40.65 57.57
CA THR A 10 -20.31 39.53 57.78
C THR A 10 -19.72 39.15 56.43
N PRO A 11 -18.42 39.40 56.18
CA PRO A 11 -17.74 38.79 55.06
C PRO A 11 -17.85 37.27 55.25
N ARG A 12 -18.50 36.60 54.30
CA ARG A 12 -18.49 35.13 54.27
C ARG A 12 -17.04 34.73 54.05
N THR A 13 -16.36 34.29 55.11
CA THR A 13 -15.02 33.69 54.99
C THR A 13 -15.16 32.49 54.08
N ILE A 14 -14.66 32.62 52.86
CA ILE A 14 -14.49 31.52 51.93
C ILE A 14 -13.53 30.59 52.66
N GLY A 15 -14.08 29.52 53.26
CA GLY A 15 -13.31 28.53 54.00
C GLY A 15 -12.14 28.09 53.14
N ASP A 16 -10.98 28.01 53.79
CA ASP A 16 -9.72 27.64 53.18
C ASP A 16 -9.93 26.48 52.21
N HIS A 17 -9.78 26.76 50.91
CA HIS A 17 -9.74 25.72 49.90
C HIS A 17 -8.48 24.92 50.19
N GLU A 18 -8.60 23.84 50.98
CA GLU A 18 -7.53 22.88 51.21
C GLU A 18 -7.06 22.39 49.83
N LYS A 19 -5.90 22.89 49.42
CA LYS A 19 -5.28 22.51 48.17
C LYS A 19 -4.94 21.03 48.29
N PRO A 20 -5.37 20.16 47.36
CA PRO A 20 -5.12 18.73 47.46
C PRO A 20 -3.61 18.47 47.58
N GLU A 21 -3.24 17.75 48.63
CA GLU A 21 -1.84 17.49 48.98
C GLU A 21 -1.15 16.69 47.85
N PHE A 22 -0.08 17.24 47.28
CA PHE A 22 0.60 16.63 46.15
C PHE A 22 1.51 15.48 46.60
N ASN A 23 1.01 14.25 46.51
CA ASN A 23 1.81 13.05 46.79
C ASN A 23 2.64 12.63 45.57
N ILE A 24 3.91 13.02 45.57
CA ILE A 24 4.89 12.77 44.48
C ILE A 24 4.94 11.28 44.09
N LYS A 25 4.91 10.36 45.06
CA LYS A 25 5.02 8.91 44.83
C LYS A 25 3.77 8.33 44.16
N ILE A 26 2.59 8.81 44.55
CA ILE A 26 1.32 8.43 43.92
C ILE A 26 1.26 8.97 42.49
N ASN A 27 1.65 10.23 42.28
CA ASN A 27 1.65 10.85 40.95
C ASN A 27 2.61 10.14 39.99
N TYR A 28 3.84 9.82 40.41
CA TYR A 28 4.80 9.06 39.60
C TYR A 28 4.22 7.71 39.15
N LYS A 29 3.59 6.95 40.07
CA LYS A 29 2.97 5.66 39.73
C LYS A 29 1.81 5.82 38.74
N LEU A 30 1.00 6.86 38.88
CA LEU A 30 -0.08 7.16 37.94
C LEU A 30 0.48 7.51 36.56
N GLU A 31 1.54 8.29 36.49
CA GLU A 31 2.16 8.70 35.23
C GLU A 31 2.79 7.52 34.50
N VAL A 32 3.48 6.62 35.22
CA VAL A 32 3.99 5.36 34.67
C VAL A 32 2.86 4.49 34.10
N ARG A 33 1.72 4.40 34.81
CA ARG A 33 0.55 3.66 34.31
C ARG A 33 -0.04 4.29 33.06
N LYS A 34 -0.17 5.62 33.00
CA LYS A 34 -0.64 6.33 31.79
C LYS A 34 0.27 6.05 30.60
N CYS A 35 1.58 6.15 30.80
CA CYS A 35 2.56 5.86 29.76
C CYS A 35 2.44 4.41 29.26
N HIS A 36 2.30 3.44 30.18
CA HIS A 36 2.09 2.04 29.80
C HIS A 36 0.81 1.85 28.97
N LEU A 37 -0.32 2.42 29.40
CA LEU A 37 -1.58 2.32 28.67
C LEU A 37 -1.51 2.98 27.29
N LEU A 38 -0.87 4.14 27.20
CA LEU A 38 -0.64 4.83 25.94
C LEU A 38 0.22 3.98 24.99
N GLN A 39 1.28 3.35 25.51
CA GLN A 39 2.13 2.46 24.74
C GLN A 39 1.35 1.24 24.20
N GLN A 40 0.49 0.63 25.02
CA GLN A 40 -0.36 -0.48 24.58
C GLN A 40 -1.35 -0.05 23.50
N PHE A 41 -1.98 1.11 23.67
CA PHE A 41 -2.89 1.67 22.67
C PHE A 41 -2.18 1.94 21.34
N LEU A 42 -1.00 2.58 21.39
CA LEU A 42 -0.21 2.86 20.18
C LEU A 42 0.22 1.57 19.48
N ARG A 43 0.66 0.55 20.23
CA ARG A 43 1.01 -0.76 19.67
C ARG A 43 -0.19 -1.38 18.94
N TYR A 44 -1.36 -1.37 19.56
CA TYR A 44 -2.60 -1.88 18.96
C TYR A 44 -2.96 -1.13 17.66
N GLN A 45 -2.87 0.21 17.66
CA GLN A 45 -3.14 1.02 16.46
C GLN A 45 -2.18 0.72 15.32
N VAL A 46 -0.88 0.57 15.62
CA VAL A 46 0.15 0.22 14.63
C VAL A 46 -0.14 -1.16 14.02
N GLU A 47 -0.42 -2.17 14.84
CA GLU A 47 -0.70 -3.52 14.35
C GLU A 47 -1.93 -3.59 13.44
N ASN A 48 -3.00 -2.88 13.78
CA ASN A 48 -4.22 -2.87 12.99
C ASN A 48 -4.07 -2.09 11.67
N THR A 49 -3.36 -0.97 11.73
CA THR A 49 -3.00 -0.20 10.52
C THR A 49 -2.14 -1.06 9.60
N GLN A 50 -1.13 -1.74 10.13
CA GLN A 50 -0.24 -2.60 9.35
C GLN A 50 -1.00 -3.77 8.70
N LYS A 51 -1.90 -4.44 9.44
CA LYS A 51 -2.76 -5.50 8.90
C LYS A 51 -3.61 -4.99 7.73
N SER A 52 -4.16 -3.79 7.85
CA SER A 52 -4.97 -3.15 6.80
C SER A 52 -4.15 -2.82 5.56
N ILE A 53 -2.95 -2.26 5.73
CA ILE A 53 -2.01 -1.96 4.64
C ILE A 53 -1.62 -3.25 3.90
N VAL A 54 -1.24 -4.31 4.63
CA VAL A 54 -0.88 -5.60 4.01
C VAL A 54 -2.05 -6.18 3.21
N LYS A 55 -3.27 -6.09 3.73
CA LYS A 55 -4.48 -6.55 3.03
C LYS A 55 -4.71 -5.76 1.74
N LEU A 56 -4.54 -4.44 1.76
CA LEU A 56 -4.66 -3.59 0.58
C LEU A 56 -3.57 -3.88 -0.45
N GLY A 57 -2.31 -4.02 -0.02
CA GLY A 57 -1.20 -4.36 -0.91
C GLY A 57 -1.41 -5.69 -1.65
N LYS A 58 -1.94 -6.71 -0.95
CA LYS A 58 -2.31 -8.00 -1.58
C LYS A 58 -3.43 -7.85 -2.61
N LYS A 59 -4.45 -7.02 -2.33
CA LYS A 59 -5.54 -6.75 -3.28
C LYS A 59 -5.02 -6.07 -4.54
N LEU A 60 -4.22 -5.01 -4.38
CA LEU A 60 -3.62 -4.28 -5.51
C LEU A 60 -2.77 -5.20 -6.39
N SER A 61 -1.92 -6.04 -5.79
CA SER A 61 -1.12 -7.01 -6.56
C SER A 61 -1.98 -7.99 -7.36
N ASN A 62 -3.09 -8.48 -6.78
CA ASN A 62 -4.02 -9.34 -7.48
C ASN A 62 -4.74 -8.61 -8.63
N ASP A 63 -5.11 -7.35 -8.41
CA ASP A 63 -5.77 -6.51 -9.42
C ASP A 63 -4.82 -6.16 -10.57
N GLU A 64 -3.53 -5.91 -10.31
CA GLU A 64 -2.50 -5.75 -11.35
C GLU A 64 -2.36 -7.01 -12.21
N VAL A 65 -2.30 -8.19 -11.57
CA VAL A 65 -2.24 -9.47 -12.27
C VAL A 65 -3.50 -9.68 -13.11
N LYS A 66 -4.68 -9.31 -12.59
CA LYS A 66 -5.96 -9.40 -13.30
C LYS A 66 -6.01 -8.44 -14.47
N ASN A 67 -5.63 -7.18 -14.30
CA ASN A 67 -5.54 -6.19 -15.37
C ASN A 67 -4.59 -6.64 -16.47
N LYS A 68 -3.39 -7.15 -16.13
CA LYS A 68 -2.44 -7.68 -17.12
C LYS A 68 -3.00 -8.88 -17.92
N ARG A 69 -3.89 -9.68 -17.33
CA ARG A 69 -4.60 -10.77 -18.03
C ARG A 69 -5.70 -10.23 -18.94
N ILE A 70 -6.48 -9.26 -18.47
CA ILE A 70 -7.55 -8.61 -19.25
C ILE A 70 -6.95 -7.87 -20.45
N SER A 71 -5.88 -7.09 -20.25
CA SER A 71 -5.17 -6.41 -21.34
C SER A 71 -4.66 -7.39 -22.39
N ARG A 72 -4.08 -8.54 -22.00
CA ARG A 72 -3.63 -9.59 -22.94
C ARG A 72 -4.77 -10.29 -23.68
N LYS A 73 -5.97 -10.32 -23.10
CA LYS A 73 -7.15 -10.94 -23.71
C LYS A 73 -7.87 -9.96 -24.64
N ASN A 74 -7.86 -8.66 -24.32
CA ASN A 74 -8.53 -7.61 -25.10
C ASN A 74 -7.62 -7.00 -26.17
N SER A 75 -6.30 -7.19 -26.10
CA SER A 75 -5.40 -6.80 -27.17
C SER A 75 -5.55 -7.76 -28.36
N PHE A 76 -6.02 -7.25 -29.50
CA PHE A 76 -5.88 -7.93 -30.80
C PHE A 76 -4.43 -8.24 -31.16
N THR A 77 -3.46 -7.70 -30.41
CA THR A 77 -2.06 -8.05 -30.51
C THR A 77 -1.84 -9.41 -29.83
N LYS A 78 -1.64 -10.44 -30.66
CA LYS A 78 -1.12 -11.74 -30.26
C LYS A 78 0.40 -11.71 -30.48
N PRO A 79 1.19 -11.25 -29.49
CA PRO A 79 2.59 -10.91 -29.73
C PRO A 79 3.48 -12.14 -30.01
N PHE A 80 2.97 -13.34 -29.80
CA PHE A 80 3.72 -14.58 -29.98
C PHE A 80 3.30 -15.24 -31.30
N LYS A 81 4.01 -14.95 -32.39
CA LYS A 81 3.84 -15.59 -33.69
C LYS A 81 4.68 -16.87 -33.78
N CYS A 82 4.15 -17.92 -34.41
CA CYS A 82 4.94 -19.11 -34.72
C CYS A 82 5.94 -18.83 -35.85
N SER A 83 7.14 -19.38 -35.76
CA SER A 83 8.16 -19.33 -36.83
C SER A 83 7.82 -20.27 -37.99
N ASN A 84 7.19 -21.40 -37.68
CA ASN A 84 6.93 -22.48 -38.64
C ASN A 84 5.55 -22.33 -39.32
N CYS A 85 4.67 -21.44 -38.84
CA CYS A 85 3.38 -21.17 -39.45
C CYS A 85 2.83 -19.77 -39.12
N SER A 86 1.76 -19.35 -39.80
CA SER A 86 1.16 -18.02 -39.64
C SER A 86 0.30 -17.84 -38.36
N HIS A 87 0.23 -18.84 -37.48
CA HIS A 87 -0.56 -18.75 -36.26
C HIS A 87 0.08 -17.83 -35.21
N THR A 88 -0.77 -17.08 -34.53
CA THR A 88 -0.39 -16.14 -33.46
C THR A 88 -1.11 -16.49 -32.16
N TYR A 89 -0.44 -16.24 -31.04
CA TYR A 89 -0.89 -16.60 -29.70
C TYR A 89 -0.75 -15.42 -28.72
N SER A 90 -1.63 -15.38 -27.73
CA SER A 90 -1.65 -14.35 -26.66
C SER A 90 -0.71 -14.67 -25.49
N SER A 91 -0.11 -15.87 -25.45
CA SER A 91 0.84 -16.27 -24.41
C SER A 91 1.95 -17.18 -24.93
N LYS A 92 3.12 -17.13 -24.27
CA LYS A 92 4.26 -18.02 -24.55
C LYS A 92 3.92 -19.50 -24.33
N ALA A 93 3.12 -19.82 -23.32
CA ALA A 93 2.74 -21.20 -23.01
C ALA A 93 1.91 -21.82 -24.15
N ALA A 94 0.95 -21.07 -24.69
CA ALA A 94 0.16 -21.50 -25.84
C ALA A 94 1.03 -21.71 -27.10
N LEU A 95 2.00 -20.83 -27.36
CA LEU A 95 2.96 -21.01 -28.46
C LEU A 95 3.81 -22.27 -28.25
N LYS A 96 4.37 -22.49 -27.06
CA LYS A 96 5.17 -23.70 -26.76
C LYS A 96 4.36 -24.98 -26.95
N GLN A 97 3.11 -24.98 -26.48
CA GLN A 97 2.21 -26.11 -26.67
C GLN A 97 1.94 -26.34 -28.16
N HIS A 98 1.66 -25.27 -28.92
CA HIS A 98 1.50 -25.36 -30.36
C HIS A 98 2.73 -25.94 -31.04
N LEU A 99 3.94 -25.45 -30.72
CA LEU A 99 5.19 -25.97 -31.28
C LEU A 99 5.36 -27.46 -30.95
N LYS A 100 5.10 -27.86 -29.70
CA LYS A 100 5.21 -29.27 -29.28
C LYS A 100 4.27 -30.20 -30.05
N PHE A 101 3.02 -29.80 -30.26
CA PHE A 101 2.02 -30.67 -30.90
C PHE A 101 1.96 -30.57 -32.43
N LYS A 102 2.31 -29.41 -33.00
CA LYS A 102 2.20 -29.15 -34.44
C LYS A 102 3.55 -29.11 -35.16
N HIS A 103 4.63 -28.88 -34.43
CA HIS A 103 5.96 -28.71 -35.02
C HIS A 103 7.06 -29.59 -34.40
N PHE A 104 6.80 -30.38 -33.33
CA PHE A 104 7.76 -31.33 -32.74
C PHE A 104 9.21 -30.80 -32.70
N GLU A 105 9.40 -29.58 -32.20
CA GLU A 105 10.71 -28.96 -32.05
C GLU A 105 11.21 -29.14 -30.60
N ASP A 106 12.26 -29.95 -30.41
CA ASP A 106 12.93 -30.19 -29.12
C ASP A 106 13.93 -29.08 -28.73
N HIS A 107 13.75 -27.85 -29.23
CA HIS A 107 14.68 -26.76 -28.96
C HIS A 107 14.16 -25.72 -27.97
N THR A 108 14.83 -25.70 -26.82
CA THR A 108 14.94 -24.60 -25.85
C THR A 108 15.00 -23.23 -26.52
N PRO A 109 14.05 -22.31 -26.24
CA PRO A 109 14.12 -20.98 -26.83
C PRO A 109 14.94 -20.04 -25.95
N LEU A 110 16.09 -19.62 -26.47
CA LEU A 110 16.83 -18.47 -26.01
C LEU A 110 15.90 -17.24 -26.03
N THR A 111 15.72 -16.65 -24.86
CA THR A 111 15.18 -15.31 -24.70
C THR A 111 16.11 -14.31 -25.36
N GLN A 112 15.65 -13.59 -26.39
CA GLN A 112 16.21 -12.28 -26.69
C GLN A 112 15.08 -11.26 -26.96
N PRO A 113 15.04 -10.14 -26.23
CA PRO A 113 14.28 -8.95 -26.64
C PRO A 113 14.99 -8.30 -27.84
N LEU A 114 14.23 -8.02 -28.89
CA LEU A 114 14.70 -7.25 -30.05
C LEU A 114 14.88 -5.79 -29.64
N ASP A 115 16.10 -5.41 -29.30
CA ASP A 115 16.56 -4.03 -29.44
C ASP A 115 17.66 -4.03 -30.50
N LEU A 116 17.37 -3.46 -31.67
CA LEU A 116 18.39 -2.96 -32.59
C LEU A 116 17.74 -1.92 -33.51
N GLN A 117 17.52 -0.72 -32.96
CA GLN A 117 17.59 0.50 -33.76
C GLN A 117 19.04 0.75 -34.18
N LYS A 118 19.34 0.60 -35.47
CA LYS A 118 20.25 1.49 -36.24
C LYS A 118 20.35 1.02 -37.69
N VAL A 119 19.60 1.67 -38.58
CA VAL A 119 19.99 1.80 -40.00
C VAL A 119 19.92 3.28 -40.33
N LEU A 120 21.07 3.92 -40.24
CA LEU A 120 21.45 5.17 -40.91
C LEU A 120 22.91 4.88 -41.25
N VAL A 121 23.35 4.76 -42.49
CA VAL A 121 23.36 5.76 -43.56
C VAL A 121 23.73 5.00 -44.85
N GLU A 122 23.00 5.16 -45.95
CA GLU A 122 23.64 5.23 -47.28
C GLU A 122 23.97 6.72 -47.54
N PRO A 123 25.06 7.04 -48.26
CA PRO A 123 24.80 7.32 -49.67
C PRO A 123 25.91 6.96 -50.68
N LEU A 124 25.42 6.68 -51.89
CA LEU A 124 25.93 7.07 -53.22
C LEU A 124 27.09 6.29 -53.84
N SER A 125 26.73 5.53 -54.88
CA SER A 125 27.55 5.28 -56.07
C SER A 125 27.42 6.43 -57.08
N GLN A 126 28.46 6.57 -57.92
CA GLN A 126 28.64 7.46 -59.10
C GLN A 126 29.21 8.85 -58.74
N ILE A 127 30.38 9.30 -59.22
CA ILE A 127 31.11 9.10 -60.50
C ILE A 127 32.61 8.90 -60.22
#